data_AF-A0A3D0PH31-F1
#
_entry.id   AF-A0A3D0PH31-F1
#
_cell.length_a   1.000
_cell.length_b   1.000
_cell.length_c   1.000
_cell.angle_alpha   90.00
_cell.angle_beta   90.00
_cell.angle_gamma   90.00
#
_symmetry.space_group_name_H-M   'P 1'
#
loop_
_entity.id
_entity.type
_entity.pdbx_description
1 polymer ?
#
loop_
_entity_poly.entity_id
_entity_poly.type
_entity_poly.pdbx_seq_one_letter_code
_entity_poly.pdbx_strand_id
1 'polypeptide(L)'
;MTSSSSAPIRGAVVTTEDGGRLNAFASEPRMQVVEPENGWGFHERAEKLNGRMAMLGFIALLATEFAMGGEAFTRGLLGIG
;
A
#
# COMPACT_ATOMS: atom_id res chain seq x y z
N MET A 1 -34.71 41.74 -1.63
CA MET A 1 -33.42 41.09 -1.95
C MET A 1 -32.73 40.79 -0.62
N THR A 2 -32.99 39.61 -0.05
CA THR A 2 -32.37 39.22 1.23
C THR A 2 -31.08 38.49 0.90
N SER A 3 -29.94 39.09 1.25
CA SER A 3 -28.61 38.54 1.03
C SER A 3 -28.37 37.35 1.97
N SER A 4 -28.25 36.15 1.41
CA SER A 4 -27.82 34.95 2.13
C SER A 4 -26.32 35.06 2.47
N SER A 5 -26.01 35.31 3.74
CA SER A 5 -24.63 35.24 4.23
C SER A 5 -24.30 33.79 4.56
N SER A 6 -23.56 33.10 3.69
CA SER A 6 -23.04 31.77 3.96
C SER A 6 -21.77 31.89 4.80
N ALA A 7 -21.88 31.71 6.11
CA ALA A 7 -20.69 31.47 6.94
C ALA A 7 -20.08 30.11 6.54
N PRO A 8 -18.83 30.04 6.08
CA PRO A 8 -18.24 28.77 5.65
C PRO A 8 -17.88 27.92 6.88
N ILE A 9 -18.75 26.98 7.24
CA ILE A 9 -18.45 25.96 8.26
C ILE A 9 -17.70 24.82 7.56
N ARG A 10 -16.42 24.60 7.93
CA ARG A 10 -15.60 23.54 7.32
C ARG A 10 -16.20 22.17 7.61
N GLY A 11 -16.41 21.37 6.56
CA GLY A 11 -16.95 20.01 6.68
C GLY A 11 -18.46 19.94 6.91
N ALA A 12 -19.19 21.03 6.71
CA ALA A 12 -20.65 21.04 6.78
C ALA A 12 -21.27 21.80 5.60
N VAL A 13 -22.40 21.30 5.09
CA VAL A 13 -23.24 22.02 4.14
C VAL A 13 -24.25 22.83 4.95
N VAL A 14 -24.30 24.14 4.73
CA VAL A 14 -25.16 25.06 5.48
C VAL A 14 -26.29 25.55 4.58
N THR A 15 -27.53 25.41 5.05
CA THR A 15 -28.71 26.00 4.41
C THR A 15 -29.42 26.93 5.40
N THR A 16 -29.98 28.03 4.90
CA THR A 16 -30.82 28.94 5.69
C THR A 16 -32.26 28.75 5.25
N GLU A 17 -33.13 28.41 6.19
CA GLU A 17 -34.56 28.23 5.93
C GLU A 17 -35.28 29.58 5.80
N ASP A 18 -36.46 29.57 5.18
CA ASP A 18 -37.33 30.75 5.03
C ASP A 18 -37.74 31.39 6.37
N GLY A 19 -37.68 30.62 7.47
CA GLY A 19 -37.89 31.09 8.84
C GLY A 19 -36.67 31.70 9.52
N GLY A 20 -35.55 31.90 8.81
CA GLY A 20 -34.32 32.50 9.35
C GLY A 20 -33.49 31.57 10.24
N ARG A 21 -33.84 30.27 10.31
CA ARG A 21 -33.05 29.26 11.03
C ARG A 21 -31.90 28.76 10.16
N LEU A 22 -30.76 28.55 10.78
CA LEU A 22 -29.55 28.02 10.15
C LEU A 22 -29.45 26.52 10.43
N ASN A 23 -29.42 25.72 9.37
CA ASN A 23 -29.19 24.28 9.45
C ASN A 23 -27.80 23.96 8.93
N ALA A 24 -27.04 23.16 9.69
CA ALA A 24 -25.73 22.66 9.29
C ALA A 24 -25.79 21.13 9.21
N PHE A 25 -25.59 20.59 8.01
CA PHE A 25 -25.53 19.14 7.75
C PHE A 25 -24.08 18.70 7.68
N ALA A 26 -23.74 17.60 8.37
CA ALA A 26 -22.40 17.03 8.32
C ALA A 26 -22.08 16.56 6.89
N SER A 27 -20.93 16.99 6.36
CA SER A 27 -20.41 16.50 5.09
C SER A 27 -19.62 15.22 5.36
N GLU A 28 -20.03 14.12 4.72
CA GLU A 28 -19.32 12.86 4.86
C GLU A 28 -17.91 12.94 4.25
N PRO A 29 -16.86 12.56 5.00
CA PRO A 29 -15.52 12.46 4.45
C PRO A 29 -15.49 11.44 3.32
N ARG A 30 -15.04 11.87 2.14
CA ARG A 30 -14.75 10.95 1.02
C ARG A 30 -13.68 9.94 1.45
N MET A 31 -14.00 8.65 1.31
CA MET A 31 -13.04 7.58 1.51
C MET A 31 -11.92 7.73 0.49
N GLN A 32 -10.70 8.02 0.96
CA GLN A 32 -9.53 8.11 0.11
C GLN A 32 -8.96 6.71 -0.05
N VAL A 33 -9.19 6.10 -1.21
CA VAL A 33 -8.57 4.83 -1.57
C VAL A 33 -7.12 5.15 -1.95
N VAL A 34 -6.19 4.76 -1.09
CA VAL A 34 -4.77 4.75 -1.46
C VAL A 34 -4.59 3.57 -2.41
N GLU A 35 -4.07 3.82 -3.61
CA GLU A 35 -3.82 2.76 -4.58
C GLU A 35 -2.90 1.71 -3.94
N PRO A 36 -3.21 0.41 -4.11
CA PRO A 36 -2.41 -0.69 -3.54
C PRO A 36 -0.98 -0.74 -4.08
N GLU A 37 -0.64 0.10 -5.06
CA GLU A 37 0.68 0.29 -5.64
C GLU A 37 1.57 1.25 -4.86
N ASN A 38 0.96 2.16 -4.09
CA ASN A 38 1.59 3.35 -3.50
C ASN A 38 1.68 3.26 -1.96
N GLY A 39 1.42 2.09 -1.38
CA GLY A 39 1.55 1.84 0.05
C GLY A 39 3.00 1.54 0.45
N TRP A 40 3.22 1.33 1.75
CA TRP A 40 4.44 0.72 2.27
C TRP A 40 4.08 -0.69 2.76
N GLY A 41 4.75 -1.74 2.26
CA GLY A 41 4.41 -3.14 2.58
C GLY A 41 4.54 -4.11 1.40
N PHE A 42 3.75 -5.20 1.44
CA PHE A 42 3.70 -6.22 0.38
C PHE A 42 2.93 -5.69 -0.83
N HIS A 43 3.66 -5.35 -1.88
CA HIS A 43 3.10 -4.90 -3.16
C HIS A 43 3.25 -6.02 -4.18
N GLU A 44 2.29 -6.14 -5.10
CA GLU A 44 2.28 -7.19 -6.12
C GLU A 44 3.59 -7.24 -6.93
N ARG A 45 4.19 -6.07 -7.22
CA ARG A 45 5.49 -5.98 -7.90
C ARG A 45 6.62 -6.57 -7.05
N ALA A 46 6.65 -6.27 -5.76
CA ALA A 46 7.66 -6.76 -4.82
C ALA A 46 7.53 -8.28 -4.61
N GLU A 47 6.30 -8.79 -4.50
CA GLU A 47 6.03 -10.23 -4.38
C GLU A 47 6.48 -10.99 -5.63
N LYS A 48 6.13 -10.50 -6.83
CA LYS A 48 6.57 -11.09 -8.10
C LYS A 48 8.09 -11.09 -8.24
N LEU A 49 8.76 -10.00 -7.84
CA LEU A 49 10.22 -9.92 -7.87
C LEU A 49 10.85 -10.93 -6.90
N ASN A 50 10.41 -10.93 -5.64
CA ASN A 50 10.91 -11.84 -4.60
C ASN A 50 10.72 -13.30 -5.01
N GLY A 51 9.55 -13.66 -5.55
CA GLY A 51 9.29 -15.01 -6.05
C GLY A 51 10.25 -15.43 -7.17
N ARG A 52 10.54 -14.54 -8.13
CA ARG A 52 11.51 -14.82 -9.20
C ARG A 52 12.93 -15.00 -8.66
N MET A 53 13.35 -14.11 -7.75
CA MET A 53 14.67 -14.21 -7.12
C MET A 53 14.81 -15.50 -6.32
N ALA A 54 13.75 -15.95 -5.64
CA ALA A 54 13.75 -17.22 -4.92
C ALA A 54 13.89 -18.42 -5.88
N MET A 55 13.18 -18.43 -7.02
CA MET A 55 13.32 -19.48 -8.03
C MET A 55 14.75 -19.54 -8.58
N LEU A 56 15.35 -18.38 -8.89
CA LEU A 56 16.74 -18.31 -9.35
C LEU A 56 17.73 -18.77 -8.28
N GLY A 57 17.54 -18.36 -7.01
CA GLY A 57 18.37 -18.77 -5.90
C GLY A 57 18.34 -20.29 -5.67
N PHE A 58 17.16 -20.90 -5.77
CA PHE A 58 17.03 -22.36 -5.65
C PHE A 58 17.74 -23.11 -6.78
N ILE A 59 17.57 -22.67 -8.04
CA ILE A 59 18.28 -23.27 -9.18
C ILE A 59 19.79 -23.09 -9.02
N ALA A 60 20.25 -21.93 -8.58
CA ALA A 60 21.66 -21.67 -8.33
C ALA A 60 22.23 -22.63 -7.26
N LEU A 61 21.49 -22.86 -6.17
CA LEU A 61 21.89 -23.82 -5.12
C LEU A 61 22.05 -25.24 -5.69
N LEU A 62 21.07 -25.73 -6.45
CA LEU A 62 21.15 -27.04 -7.10
C LEU A 62 22.34 -27.14 -8.07
N ALA A 63 22.56 -26.10 -8.87
CA ALA A 63 23.68 -26.06 -9.81
C ALA A 63 25.03 -26.08 -9.09
N THR A 64 25.16 -25.35 -7.98
CA THR A 64 26.39 -25.36 -7.17
C THR A 64 26.62 -26.70 -6.50
N GLU A 65 25.59 -27.33 -5.93
CA GLU A 65 25.71 -28.66 -5.31
C GLU A 65 26.15 -29.70 -6.34
N PHE A 66 25.57 -29.65 -7.55
CA PHE A 66 25.98 -30.54 -8.64
C PHE A 66 27.43 -30.30 -9.07
N ALA A 67 27.86 -29.04 -9.21
CA ALA A 67 29.24 -28.70 -9.58
C ALA A 67 30.27 -29.08 -8.51
N MET A 68 29.87 -29.06 -7.23
CA MET A 68 30.74 -29.40 -6.08
C MET A 68 30.64 -30.88 -5.68
N GLY A 69 29.99 -31.72 -6.49
CA GLY A 69 29.95 -33.17 -6.28
C GLY A 69 29.06 -33.61 -5.11
N GLY A 70 28.02 -32.85 -4.78
CA GLY A 70 27.09 -33.15 -3.68
C GLY A 70 27.48 -32.50 -2.35
N GLU A 71 28.52 -31.66 -2.32
CA GLU A 71 28.79 -30.83 -1.16
C GLU A 71 27.75 -29.70 -1.04
N ALA A 72 27.11 -29.59 0.13
CA ALA A 72 26.17 -28.51 0.39
C ALA A 72 26.89 -27.15 0.27
N PHE A 73 26.27 -26.21 -0.45
CA PHE A 73 26.77 -24.85 -0.69
C PHE A 73 27.31 -24.15 0.58
N THR A 74 26.64 -24.35 1.71
CA THR A 74 27.04 -23.81 3.02
C THR A 74 28.40 -24.32 3.51
N ARG A 75 28.72 -25.58 3.24
CA ARG A 75 30.01 -26.19 3.62
C ARG A 75 31.10 -25.77 2.64
N GLY A 76 30.82 -25.90 1.34
CA GLY A 76 31.84 -25.76 0.32
C GLY A 76 32.28 -24.33 0.02
N LEU A 77 31.36 -23.36 0.04
CA LEU A 77 31.69 -21.95 -0.26
C LEU A 77 31.76 -21.07 0.98
N LEU A 78 30.82 -21.26 1.91
CA LEU A 78 30.71 -20.40 3.10
C LEU A 78 31.51 -20.93 4.30
N GLY A 79 32.01 -22.17 4.26
CA GLY A 79 32.81 -22.76 5.34
C GLY A 79 32.06 -22.89 6.67
N ILE A 80 30.73 -22.81 6.64
CA ILE A 80 29.86 -22.93 7.82
C ILE A 80 29.26 -24.33 7.83
N GLY A 81 29.78 -25.20 8.70
CA GLY A 81 29.33 -26.58 8.83
C GLY A 81 30.07 -27.36 9.90
#